data_AF-F8F809-F1
#
_entry.id   AF-F8F809-F1
#
_cell.length_a   1.000
_cell.length_b   1.000
_cell.length_c   1.000
_cell.angle_alpha   90.00
_cell.angle_beta   90.00
_cell.angle_gamma   90.00
#
_symmetry.space_group_name_H-M   'P 1'
#
loop_
_entity.id
_entity.type
_entity.pdbx_description
1 polymer ?
#
loop_
_entity_poly.entity_id
_entity_poly.type
_entity_poly.pdbx_seq_one_letter_code
_entity_poly.pdbx_strand_id
1 'polypeptide(L)' 'MNFKQMLSAFIGSEVEVLVPGELFTGELLAVTGSRITIKVAPVIYGPPGDEAVIPFRSIQFVRVV' A
#
# COMPACT_ATOMS: atom_id res chain seq x y z
N MET A 1 -9.15 17.55 6.45
CA MET A 1 -8.19 16.59 5.87
C MET A 1 -8.77 15.19 6.09
N ASN A 2 -9.05 14.43 5.04
CA ASN A 2 -9.56 13.06 5.15
C ASN A 2 -8.41 12.04 5.04
N PHE A 3 -8.63 10.80 5.49
CA PHE A 3 -7.63 9.73 5.49
C PHE A 3 -6.93 9.57 4.12
N LYS A 4 -7.67 9.71 3.01
CA LYS A 4 -7.11 9.58 1.66
C LYS A 4 -6.16 10.72 1.32
N GLN A 5 -6.52 11.96 1.68
CA GLN A 5 -5.69 13.15 1.50
C GLN A 5 -4.41 13.08 2.35
N MET A 6 -4.51 12.55 3.56
CA MET A 6 -3.35 12.32 4.42
C MET A 6 -2.45 11.25 3.81
N LEU A 7 -3.01 10.12 3.40
CA LEU A 7 -2.24 9.02 2.82
C LEU A 7 -1.56 9.41 1.50
N SER A 8 -2.20 10.26 0.68
CA SER A 8 -1.58 10.77 -0.55
C SER A 8 -0.32 11.61 -0.31
N ALA A 9 -0.12 12.15 0.89
CA ALA A 9 1.11 12.88 1.23
C ALA A 9 2.33 11.95 1.40
N PHE A 10 2.11 10.63 1.48
CA PHE A 10 3.15 9.61 1.65
C PHE A 10 3.39 8.79 0.36
N ILE A 11 2.94 9.29 -0.80
CA ILE A 11 3.29 8.66 -2.09
C ILE A 11 4.81 8.70 -2.27
N GLY A 12 5.40 7.55 -2.62
CA GLY A 12 6.84 7.31 -2.69
C GLY A 12 7.47 6.84 -1.38
N SER A 13 6.72 6.78 -0.27
CA SER A 13 7.19 6.21 0.98
C SER A 13 6.93 4.70 1.05
N GLU A 14 7.74 4.00 1.85
CA GLU A 14 7.49 2.61 2.19
C GLU A 14 6.31 2.52 3.18
N VAL A 15 5.40 1.59 2.90
CA VAL A 15 4.18 1.38 3.67
C VAL A 15 3.96 -0.10 3.94
N GLU A 16 3.41 -0.37 5.13
CA GLU A 16 2.86 -1.66 5.53
C GLU A 16 1.33 -1.54 5.52
N VAL A 17 0.66 -2.36 4.72
CA VAL A 17 -0.80 -2.37 4.55
C VAL A 17 -1.35 -3.71 5.01
N LEU A 18 -2.11 -3.71 6.11
CA LEU A 18 -2.80 -4.92 6.57
C LEU A 18 -4.20 -4.99 5.97
N VAL A 19 -4.50 -6.13 5.36
CA VAL A 19 -5.85 -6.55 4.97
C VAL A 19 -6.17 -7.86 5.71
N PRO A 20 -7.43 -8.35 5.70
CA PRO A 20 -7.77 -9.61 6.34
C PRO A 20 -6.90 -10.77 5.82
N GLY A 21 -6.04 -11.31 6.68
CA GLY A 21 -5.23 -12.49 6.40
C GLY A 21 -3.90 -12.24 5.67
N GLU A 22 -3.58 -11.00 5.32
CA GLU A 22 -2.38 -10.68 4.52
C GLU A 22 -1.81 -9.30 4.87
N LEU A 23 -0.48 -9.22 4.92
CA LEU A 23 0.27 -7.98 5.11
C LEU A 23 1.08 -7.70 3.85
N PHE A 24 0.86 -6.55 3.25
CA PHE A 24 1.68 -6.09 2.13
C PHE A 24 2.69 -5.05 2.61
N THR A 25 3.95 -5.23 2.22
CA THR A 25 5.01 -4.24 2.44
C THR A 25 5.55 -3.79 1.11
N GLY A 26 5.65 -2.48 0.90
CA GLY A 26 6.08 -1.92 -0.37
C GLY A 26 5.98 -0.42 -0.46
N GLU A 27 6.32 0.13 -1.62
CA GLU A 27 6.27 1.58 -1.87
C GLU A 27 4.85 2.02 -2.26
N LEU A 28 4.31 3.07 -1.64
CA LEU A 28 3.01 3.63 -2.02
C LEU A 28 3.12 4.42 -3.33
N LEU A 29 2.61 3.87 -4.43
CA LEU A 29 2.69 4.51 -5.75
C LEU A 29 1.55 5.50 -6.00
N ALA A 30 0.35 5.16 -5.55
CA ALA A 30 -0.83 5.96 -5.86
C ALA A 30 -1.94 5.82 -4.81
N VAL A 31 -2.68 6.92 -4.63
CA VAL A 31 -3.93 6.97 -3.89
C VAL A 31 -5.01 7.51 -4.82
N THR A 32 -5.87 6.64 -5.34
CA THR A 32 -6.84 7.00 -6.38
C THR A 32 -8.25 6.57 -6.00
N GLY A 33 -9.18 7.53 -5.91
CA GLY A 33 -10.60 7.26 -5.67
C GLY A 33 -10.88 6.41 -4.43
N SER A 34 -11.06 5.09 -4.63
CA SER A 34 -11.38 4.09 -3.61
C SER A 34 -10.30 3.03 -3.39
N ARG A 35 -9.08 3.20 -3.92
CA ARG A 35 -7.99 2.23 -3.81
C ARG A 35 -6.62 2.90 -3.61
N ILE A 36 -5.66 2.10 -3.18
CA ILE A 36 -4.24 2.42 -3.20
C ILE A 36 -3.51 1.42 -4.10
N THR A 37 -2.40 1.87 -4.69
CA THR A 37 -1.47 1.00 -5.41
C THR A 37 -0.15 1.02 -4.68
N ILE A 38 0.38 -0.16 -4.39
CA ILE A 38 1.70 -0.33 -3.78
C ILE A 38 2.57 -1.19 -4.69
N LYS A 39 3.86 -0.87 -4.75
CA LYS A 39 4.88 -1.73 -5.35
C LYS A 39 5.39 -2.67 -4.28
N VAL A 40 4.97 -3.93 -4.32
CA VAL A 40 5.34 -4.92 -3.31
C VAL A 40 6.85 -5.12 -3.35
N ALA A 41 7.50 -5.11 -2.19
CA ALA A 41 8.93 -5.38 -2.12
C ALA A 41 9.20 -6.80 -2.66
N PRO A 42 10.17 -6.97 -3.58
CA PRO A 42 10.50 -8.30 -4.07
C PRO A 42 10.96 -9.18 -2.90
N VAL A 43 10.46 -10.40 -2.85
CA VAL A 43 11.01 -11.40 -1.93
C VAL A 43 12.44 -11.71 -2.40
N ILE A 44 13.39 -11.90 -1.48
CA ILE A 44 14.85 -12.03 -1.75
C ILE A 44 15.18 -13.08 -2.83
N TYR A 45 14.27 -14.03 -3.10
CA TYR A 45 14.35 -15.03 -4.17
C TYR A 45 13.04 -15.18 -4.98
N GLY A 46 12.18 -14.15 -4.96
CA GLY A 46 10.89 -14.12 -5.64
C GLY A 46 10.94 -13.36 -6.97
N PRO A 47 9.88 -13.48 -7.79
CA PRO A 47 9.72 -12.63 -8.96
C PRO A 47 9.78 -11.14 -8.60
N PRO A 48 10.19 -10.26 -9.54
CA PRO A 48 10.27 -8.82 -9.30
C PRO A 48 8.94 -8.28 -8.77
N GLY A 49 9.03 -7.29 -7.87
CA GLY A 49 7.90 -6.78 -7.10
C GLY A 49 6.68 -6.43 -7.94
N ASP A 50 5.61 -7.22 -7.77
CA ASP A 50 4.33 -6.97 -8.40
C ASP A 50 3.67 -5.71 -7.82
N GLU A 51 2.84 -5.05 -8.64
CA GLU A 51 1.95 -4.00 -8.14
C GLU A 51 0.73 -4.63 -7.48
N ALA A 52 0.50 -4.31 -6.20
CA ALA A 52 -0.73 -4.67 -5.52
C ALA A 52 -1.70 -3.49 -5.50
N VAL A 53 -2.93 -3.73 -5.97
CA VAL A 53 -4.02 -2.75 -5.96
C VAL A 53 -5.00 -3.11 -4.86
N ILE A 54 -5.03 -2.30 -3.79
CA ILE A 54 -5.77 -2.60 -2.57
C ILE A 54 -6.94 -1.60 -2.41
N PRO A 55 -8.20 -2.07 -2.34
CA PRO A 55 -9.33 -1.19 -2.13
C PRO A 55 -9.40 -0.71 -0.66
N PHE A 56 -9.70 0.57 -0.42
CA PHE A 56 -9.74 1.14 0.94
C PHE A 56 -10.65 0.37 1.91
N ARG A 57 -11.74 -0.22 1.40
CA ARG A 57 -12.71 -0.99 2.19
C ARG A 57 -12.14 -2.28 2.79
N SER A 58 -11.03 -2.81 2.27
CA SER A 58 -10.37 -4.01 2.81
C SER A 58 -9.20 -3.67 3.73
N ILE A 59 -8.80 -2.40 3.83
CA ILE A 59 -7.66 -1.98 4.64
C ILE A 59 -8.08 -1.93 6.11
N GLN A 60 -7.38 -2.68 6.95
CA GLN A 60 -7.54 -2.64 8.40
C GLN A 60 -6.65 -1.55 9.02
N PHE A 61 -5.40 -1.46 8.57
CA PHE A 61 -4.51 -0.35 8.92
C PHE A 61 -3.46 -0.12 7.82
N VAL A 62 -2.92 1.10 7.79
CA VAL A 62 -1.71 1.45 7.02
C VAL A 62 -0.71 2.08 7.98
N ARG A 63 0.54 1.61 7.92
CA ARG A 63 1.67 2.22 8.61
C ARG A 63 2.68 2.70 7.59
N VAL A 64 3.16 3.93 7.76
CA VAL A 64 4.27 4.49 6.99
C VAL A 64 5.55 4.18 7.76
N VAL A 65 6.58 3.70 7.06
CA VAL A 65 7.88 3.31 7.63
C VAL A 65 8.90 4.44 7.46
#